data_AF-A0A9P6AER7-F1
#
_entry.id   AF-A0A9P6AER7-F1
#
_cell.length_a   1.000
_cell.length_b   1.000
_cell.length_c   1.000
_cell.angle_alpha   90.00
_cell.angle_beta   90.00
_cell.angle_gamma   90.00
#
_symmetry.space_group_name_H-M   'P 1'
#
loop_
_entity.id
_entity.type
_entity.pdbx_description
1 polymer ?
#
loop_
_entity_poly.entity_id
_entity_poly.type
_entity_poly.pdbx_seq_one_letter_code
_entity_poly.pdbx_strand_id
1 'polypeptide(L)'
;MGSGETLTFWLPMLYQKGTTFIIVPLKNLGKQMANVAASLKLTSALVTHDTLTKLLLKAIENHKYHVITISPELIVDLHFWGLWKQKSWCKGMDRIIVNELHCIDGWWGCRGEGFCPNT
;
A
#
# COMPACT_ATOMS: atom_id res chain seq x y z
N MET A 1 17.90 2.14 0.10
CA MET A 1 18.96 1.23 0.59
C MET A 1 18.41 -0.19 0.55
N GLY A 2 19.19 -1.17 0.10
CA GLY A 2 18.75 -2.56 -0.01
C GLY A 2 19.75 -3.51 0.62
N SER A 3 19.35 -4.21 1.68
CA SER A 3 20.00 -5.47 2.11
C SER A 3 19.23 -6.28 3.16
N GLY A 4 17.95 -6.01 3.46
CA GLY A 4 17.23 -6.85 4.44
C GLY A 4 15.84 -6.39 4.90
N GLU A 5 15.53 -5.09 4.84
CA GLU A 5 14.24 -4.57 5.34
C GLU A 5 13.04 -5.13 4.59
N THR A 6 13.14 -5.29 3.27
CA THR A 6 12.02 -5.83 2.48
C THR A 6 11.64 -7.24 2.93
N LEU A 7 12.59 -8.09 3.36
CA LEU A 7 12.28 -9.46 3.82
C LEU A 7 11.37 -9.46 5.06
N THR A 8 11.52 -8.48 5.95
CA THR A 8 10.67 -8.37 7.15
C THR A 8 9.23 -7.99 6.82
N PHE A 9 8.99 -7.40 5.64
CA PHE A 9 7.63 -7.14 5.16
C PHE A 9 6.91 -8.45 4.83
N TRP A 10 7.62 -9.38 4.20
CA TRP A 10 7.03 -10.63 3.69
C TRP A 10 6.97 -11.74 4.73
N LEU A 11 7.92 -11.81 5.67
CA LEU A 11 8.00 -12.92 6.62
C LEU A 11 6.70 -13.15 7.42
N PRO A 12 6.01 -12.11 7.96
CA PRO A 12 4.75 -12.31 8.68
C PRO A 12 3.59 -12.79 7.79
N MET A 13 3.69 -12.63 6.47
CA MET A 13 2.66 -13.09 5.53
C MET A 13 2.53 -14.61 5.46
N LEU A 14 3.51 -15.36 5.98
CA LEU A 14 3.44 -16.82 6.11
C LEU A 14 2.37 -17.27 7.11
N TYR A 15 1.94 -16.39 8.02
CA TYR A 15 0.98 -16.71 9.08
C TYR A 15 -0.26 -15.81 9.07
N GLN A 16 -0.20 -14.66 8.40
CA GLN A 16 -1.31 -13.71 8.26
C GLN A 16 -2.38 -14.23 7.30
N LYS A 17 -3.63 -13.86 7.56
CA LYS A 17 -4.80 -14.25 6.75
C LYS A 17 -5.52 -13.03 6.16
N GLY A 18 -5.34 -11.87 6.79
CA GLY A 18 -5.88 -10.60 6.34
C GLY A 18 -4.96 -9.88 5.36
N THR A 19 -5.39 -8.68 4.99
CA THR A 19 -4.67 -7.83 4.04
C THR A 19 -3.55 -7.05 4.74
N THR A 20 -2.38 -6.99 4.12
CA THR A 20 -1.28 -6.08 4.49
C THR A 20 -1.28 -4.88 3.56
N PHE A 21 -1.29 -3.68 4.12
CA PHE A 21 -1.06 -2.43 3.38
C PHE A 21 0.42 -2.05 3.45
N ILE A 22 1.00 -1.67 2.31
CA ILE A 22 2.36 -1.16 2.20
C ILE A 22 2.28 0.23 1.57
N ILE A 23 2.65 1.25 2.33
CA ILE A 23 2.66 2.64 1.87
C ILE A 23 4.05 2.92 1.31
N VAL A 24 4.12 3.28 0.03
CA VAL A 24 5.39 3.56 -0.66
C VAL A 24 5.35 4.90 -1.39
N PRO A 25 6.29 5.82 -1.13
CA PRO A 25 6.31 7.12 -1.81
C PRO A 25 6.67 7.05 -3.29
N LEU A 26 7.37 5.99 -3.73
CA LEU A 26 7.92 5.85 -5.09
C LEU A 26 7.15 4.81 -5.92
N LYS A 27 6.61 5.23 -7.08
CA LYS A 27 5.85 4.35 -8.00
C LYS A 27 6.63 3.09 -8.44
N ASN A 28 7.94 3.23 -8.70
CA ASN A 28 8.78 2.11 -9.12
C ASN A 28 8.93 1.03 -8.04
N LEU A 29 8.90 1.45 -6.76
CA LEU A 29 8.96 0.53 -5.63
C LEU A 29 7.66 -0.26 -5.49
N GLY A 30 6.52 0.36 -5.83
CA GLY A 30 5.24 -0.34 -5.90
C GLY A 30 5.23 -1.52 -6.87
N LYS A 31 5.85 -1.36 -8.05
CA LYS A 31 6.00 -2.47 -9.01
C LYS A 31 6.89 -3.58 -8.47
N GLN A 32 7.95 -3.24 -7.75
CA GLN A 32 8.81 -4.23 -7.10
C GLN A 32 8.04 -5.03 -6.04
N MET A 33 7.21 -4.37 -5.22
CA MET A 33 6.37 -5.07 -4.24
C MET A 33 5.40 -6.05 -4.92
N ALA A 34 4.77 -5.64 -6.02
CA ALA A 34 3.89 -6.53 -6.80
C ALA A 34 4.64 -7.75 -7.35
N ASN A 35 5.86 -7.57 -7.87
CA ASN A 35 6.68 -8.67 -8.36
C ASN A 35 7.06 -9.67 -7.26
N VAL A 36 7.40 -9.19 -6.07
CA VAL A 36 7.70 -10.07 -4.92
C VAL A 36 6.45 -10.77 -4.42
N ALA A 37 5.29 -10.10 -4.37
CA ALA A 37 4.03 -10.77 -4.04
C ALA A 37 3.72 -11.90 -5.04
N ALA A 38 3.93 -11.66 -6.33
CA ALA A 38 3.70 -12.67 -7.37
C ALA A 38 4.63 -13.89 -7.23
N SER A 39 5.92 -13.69 -6.90
CA SER A 39 6.85 -14.80 -6.67
C SER A 39 6.48 -15.65 -5.45
N LEU A 40 5.80 -15.03 -4.47
CA LEU A 40 5.23 -15.68 -3.28
C LEU A 40 3.81 -16.22 -3.49
N LYS A 41 3.26 -16.15 -4.71
CA LYS A 41 1.88 -16.55 -5.07
C LYS A 41 0.79 -15.81 -4.27
N LEU A 42 1.08 -14.57 -3.85
CA LEU A 42 0.14 -13.70 -3.15
C LEU A 42 -0.58 -12.77 -4.13
N THR A 43 -1.90 -12.61 -3.96
CA THR A 43 -2.63 -11.59 -4.71
C THR A 43 -2.24 -10.19 -4.22
N SER A 44 -1.88 -9.31 -5.15
CA SER A 44 -1.51 -7.94 -4.84
C SER A 44 -2.15 -6.92 -5.76
N ALA A 45 -2.25 -5.67 -5.27
CA ALA A 45 -2.69 -4.53 -6.05
C ALA A 45 -1.77 -3.33 -5.80
N LEU A 46 -1.50 -2.57 -6.87
CA LEU A 46 -0.85 -1.27 -6.80
C LEU A 46 -1.92 -0.19 -6.97
N VAL A 47 -2.08 0.65 -5.95
CA VAL A 47 -3.07 1.72 -5.87
C VAL A 47 -2.36 3.06 -5.97
N THR A 48 -2.50 3.70 -7.11
CA THR A 48 -2.06 5.07 -7.41
C THR A 48 -3.24 5.85 -7.97
N HIS A 49 -3.11 7.17 -8.13
CA HIS A 49 -4.15 7.97 -8.78
C HIS A 49 -4.53 7.43 -10.17
N ASP A 50 -3.54 6.89 -10.90
CA ASP A 50 -3.71 6.36 -12.26
C ASP A 50 -4.44 5.01 -12.28
N THR A 51 -4.33 4.20 -11.22
CA THR A 51 -4.93 2.86 -11.14
C THR A 51 -6.22 2.80 -10.32
N LEU A 52 -6.52 3.86 -9.57
CA LEU A 52 -7.70 3.92 -8.72
C LEU A 52 -8.98 3.95 -9.57
N THR A 53 -9.70 2.83 -9.55
CA THR A 53 -11.01 2.68 -10.19
C THR A 53 -12.04 2.21 -9.17
N LYS A 54 -13.33 2.45 -9.44
CA LYS A 54 -14.42 1.95 -8.59
C LYS A 54 -14.39 0.42 -8.43
N LEU A 55 -13.98 -0.30 -9.46
CA LEU A 55 -13.84 -1.76 -9.43
C LEU A 55 -12.71 -2.20 -8.51
N LEU A 56 -11.56 -1.53 -8.58
CA LEU A 56 -10.42 -1.80 -7.70
C LEU A 56 -10.79 -1.49 -6.24
N LEU A 57 -11.41 -0.34 -5.98
CA LEU A 57 -11.84 0.03 -4.63
C LEU A 57 -12.80 -1.00 -4.03
N LYS A 58 -13.78 -1.47 -4.81
CA LYS A 58 -14.69 -2.54 -4.37
C LYS A 58 -13.97 -3.87 -4.16
N ALA A 59 -12.95 -4.20 -4.94
CA ALA A 59 -12.14 -5.39 -4.71
C ALA A 59 -11.33 -5.30 -3.40
N ILE A 60 -10.84 -4.11 -3.06
CA ILE A 60 -10.14 -3.81 -1.79
C ILE A 60 -11.10 -3.91 -0.60
N GLU A 61 -12.30 -3.33 -0.72
CA GLU A 61 -13.35 -3.42 0.31
C GLU A 61 -13.73 -4.88 0.60
N ASN A 62 -13.71 -5.75 -0.42
CA ASN A 62 -14.01 -7.17 -0.28
C ASN A 62 -12.78 -8.04 0.10
N HIS A 63 -11.67 -7.44 0.53
CA HIS A 63 -10.45 -8.15 0.95
C HIS A 63 -9.91 -9.16 -0.08
N LYS A 64 -10.01 -8.84 -1.39
CA LYS A 64 -9.54 -9.74 -2.46
C LYS A 64 -8.02 -9.86 -2.58
N TYR A 65 -7.28 -8.96 -1.93
CA TYR A 65 -5.84 -8.86 -2.03
C TYR A 65 -5.18 -9.18 -0.68
N HIS A 66 -4.08 -9.95 -0.74
CA HIS A 66 -3.21 -10.17 0.42
C HIS A 66 -2.31 -8.96 0.66
N VAL A 67 -1.85 -8.30 -0.42
CA VAL A 67 -1.01 -7.10 -0.35
C VAL A 67 -1.61 -5.95 -1.14
N ILE A 68 -1.76 -4.80 -0.49
CA ILE A 68 -2.13 -3.56 -1.17
C ILE A 68 -0.96 -2.60 -1.02
N THR A 69 -0.32 -2.29 -2.13
CA THR A 69 0.69 -1.23 -2.17
C THR A 69 0.03 0.06 -2.58
N ILE A 70 0.15 1.11 -1.77
CA ILE A 70 -0.58 2.37 -1.95
C ILE A 70 0.38 3.56 -1.86
N SER A 71 0.15 4.57 -2.69
CA SER A 71 0.86 5.85 -2.57
C SER A 71 0.38 6.63 -1.32
N PRO A 72 1.27 7.38 -0.63
CA PRO A 72 0.92 8.15 0.56
C PRO A 72 -0.28 9.07 0.40
N GLU A 73 -0.39 9.77 -0.72
CA GLU A 73 -1.46 10.75 -0.98
C GLU A 73 -2.85 10.12 -0.99
N LEU A 74 -2.96 8.83 -1.34
CA LEU A 74 -4.24 8.13 -1.40
C LEU A 74 -4.69 7.55 -0.06
N ILE A 75 -3.80 7.43 0.93
CA ILE A 75 -4.22 6.89 2.24
C ILE A 75 -5.17 7.83 2.97
N VAL A 76 -5.00 9.13 2.77
CA VAL A 76 -5.81 10.22 3.34
C VAL A 76 -6.90 10.70 2.39
N ASP A 77 -7.00 10.12 1.20
CA ASP A 77 -7.99 10.50 0.21
C ASP A 77 -9.41 10.10 0.63
N LEU A 78 -10.40 10.86 0.18
CA LEU A 78 -11.82 10.68 0.49
C LEU A 78 -12.33 9.25 0.18
N HIS A 79 -11.81 8.62 -0.87
CA HIS A 79 -12.22 7.26 -1.25
C HIS A 79 -11.87 6.22 -0.17
N PHE A 80 -10.73 6.39 0.50
CA PHE A 80 -10.28 5.50 1.57
C PHE A 80 -10.78 5.94 2.96
N TRP A 81 -11.01 7.23 3.17
CA TRP A 81 -11.52 7.76 4.45
C TRP A 81 -12.82 7.09 4.91
N GLY A 82 -13.72 6.80 3.97
CA GLY A 82 -14.95 6.06 4.25
C GLY A 82 -14.69 4.63 4.71
N LEU A 83 -13.72 3.94 4.09
CA LEU A 83 -13.35 2.56 4.42
C LEU A 83 -12.68 2.49 5.81
N TRP A 84 -11.75 3.38 6.13
CA TRP A 84 -11.05 3.41 7.43
C TRP A 84 -11.99 3.51 8.63
N LYS A 85 -13.17 4.12 8.46
CA LYS A 85 -14.20 4.24 9.51
C LYS A 85 -15.00 2.95 9.73
N GLN A 86 -14.99 2.03 8.78
CA GLN A 86 -15.73 0.79 8.86
C GLN A 86 -14.95 -0.25 9.66
N LYS A 87 -15.34 -0.47 10.92
CA LYS A 87 -14.71 -1.47 11.78
C LYS A 87 -14.70 -2.89 11.20
N SER A 88 -15.73 -3.25 10.42
CA SER A 88 -15.81 -4.55 9.74
C SER A 88 -14.70 -4.73 8.71
N TRP A 89 -14.39 -3.69 7.95
CA TRP A 89 -13.33 -3.69 6.97
C TRP A 89 -11.94 -3.69 7.65
N CYS A 90 -11.73 -2.83 8.65
CA CYS A 90 -10.46 -2.80 9.37
C CYS A 90 -10.12 -4.13 10.08
N LYS A 91 -11.12 -4.96 10.45
CA LYS A 91 -10.89 -6.30 11.01
C LYS A 91 -10.27 -7.29 10.01
N GLY A 92 -10.44 -7.07 8.71
CA GLY A 92 -9.82 -7.88 7.67
C GLY A 92 -8.39 -7.45 7.31
N MET A 93 -7.86 -6.44 7.99
CA MET A 93 -6.49 -5.97 7.83
C MET A 93 -5.60 -6.47 8.96
N ASP A 94 -4.48 -7.08 8.62
CA ASP A 94 -3.54 -7.60 9.61
C ASP A 94 -2.45 -6.58 9.94
N ARG A 95 -2.11 -5.69 8.98
CA ARG A 95 -0.93 -4.83 9.12
C ARG A 95 -0.93 -3.64 8.15
N ILE A 96 -0.28 -2.57 8.59
CA ILE A 96 0.12 -1.43 7.77
C ILE A 96 1.64 -1.26 7.90
N ILE A 97 2.32 -1.17 6.77
CA ILE A 97 3.76 -0.95 6.66
C ILE A 97 3.98 0.42 6.03
N VAL A 98 4.80 1.24 6.67
CA VAL A 98 5.16 2.57 6.21
C VAL A 98 6.60 2.52 5.73
N ASN A 99 6.83 2.51 4.41
CA ASN A 99 8.17 2.40 3.84
C ASN A 99 8.75 3.79 3.53
N GLU A 100 10.08 3.95 3.66
CA GLU A 100 10.77 5.25 3.58
C GLU A 100 10.14 6.30 4.51
N LEU A 101 9.81 5.92 5.75
CA LEU A 101 9.20 6.82 6.74
C LEU A 101 10.03 8.10 6.97
N HIS A 102 11.35 8.03 6.79
CA HIS A 102 12.22 9.21 6.90
C HIS A 102 11.90 10.31 5.86
N CYS A 103 11.17 9.97 4.79
CA CYS A 103 10.73 10.89 3.75
C CYS A 103 9.36 11.54 4.02
N ILE A 104 8.74 11.27 5.18
CA ILE A 104 7.35 11.63 5.49
C ILE A 104 7.05 13.12 5.26
N ASP A 105 7.98 14.02 5.55
CA ASP A 105 7.79 15.46 5.35
C ASP A 105 7.59 15.86 3.87
N GLY A 106 8.14 15.07 2.93
CA GLY A 106 8.02 15.31 1.49
C GLY A 106 6.81 14.62 0.83
N TRP A 107 6.03 13.83 1.57
CA TRP A 107 4.91 13.04 1.02
C TRP A 107 3.74 13.93 0.58
N TRP A 108 3.60 15.10 1.18
CA TRP A 108 2.48 16.03 0.98
C TRP A 108 2.84 17.23 0.11
N GLY A 109 4.11 17.39 -0.26
CA GLY A 109 4.64 18.61 -0.88
C GLY A 109 4.11 18.90 -2.29
N CYS A 110 3.63 17.89 -3.02
CA CYS A 110 3.23 18.03 -4.41
C CYS A 110 1.84 17.43 -4.68
N ARG A 111 0.83 18.30 -4.77
CA ARG A 111 -0.50 17.93 -5.28
C ARG A 111 -0.40 17.72 -6.80
N GLY A 112 -0.10 16.50 -7.23
CA GLY A 112 -0.20 16.12 -8.64
C GLY A 112 0.70 14.96 -9.09
N GLU A 113 1.85 14.73 -8.43
CA GLU A 113 2.85 13.74 -8.93
C GLU A 113 3.43 12.77 -7.88
N GLY A 114 2.94 12.78 -6.63
CA GLY A 114 3.47 11.93 -5.56
C GLY A 114 4.71 12.54 -4.91
N PHE A 115 5.50 11.71 -4.20
CA PHE A 115 6.63 12.14 -3.39
C PHE A 115 7.56 13.13 -4.12
N CYS A 116 7.69 14.32 -3.54
CA CYS A 116 8.64 15.33 -3.99
C CYS A 116 9.85 15.28 -3.05
N PRO A 117 10.97 14.64 -3.45
CA PRO A 117 12.22 14.87 -2.76
C PRO A 117 12.54 16.36 -2.88
N ASN A 118 12.78 17.03 -1.75
CA ASN A 118 13.06 18.47 -1.72
C ASN A 118 14.21 18.85 -2.68
N THR A 119 14.08 20.07 -3.22
CA THR A 119 15.16 21.00 -3.62
C THR A 119 16.56 20.67 -3.18
#